data_AF-A0A940SLN8-F1
#
_entry.id   AF-A0A940SLN8-F1
#
_cell.length_a   1.000
_cell.length_b   1.000
_cell.length_c   1.000
_cell.angle_alpha   90.00
_cell.angle_beta   90.00
_cell.angle_gamma   90.00
#
_symmetry.space_group_name_H-M   'P 1'
#
loop_
_entity.id
_entity.type
_entity.pdbx_description
1 polymer ?
#
loop_
_entity_poly.entity_id
_entity_poly.type
_entity_poly.pdbx_seq_one_letter_code
_entity_poly.pdbx_strand_id
1 'polypeptide(L)' 'DGNQLEISLHVRVMYGVNMPAVIHALMHKVEFTVQEAVRIPVSRVRVFVDEVVEP' A
#
# COMPACT_ATOMS: atom_id res chain seq x y z
N ASP A 1 4.50 1.17 24.91
CA ASP A 1 4.09 0.55 23.63
C ASP A 1 3.77 1.61 22.59
N GLY A 2 4.69 1.86 21.65
CA GLY A 2 4.53 2.93 20.65
C GLY A 2 5.41 2.76 19.40
N ASN A 3 5.97 1.57 19.17
CA ASN A 3 6.88 1.32 18.05
C ASN A 3 6.16 0.53 16.95
N GLN A 4 5.17 1.16 16.32
CA GLN A 4 4.45 0.60 15.18
C GLN A 4 4.45 1.61 14.03
N LEU A 5 4.61 1.11 12.81
CA LEU A 5 4.63 1.94 11.60
C LEU A 5 3.24 2.02 10.99
N GLU A 6 2.83 3.24 10.66
CA GLU A 6 1.68 3.51 9.83
C GLU A 6 2.15 4.07 8.48
N ILE A 7 1.70 3.45 7.40
CA ILE A 7 2.16 3.76 6.04
C ILE A 7 0.98 4.29 5.24
N SER A 8 1.17 5.41 4.55
CA SER A 8 0.20 5.97 3.61
C SER A 8 0.84 6.11 2.24
N LEU A 9 0.20 5.53 1.23
CA LEU A 9 0.68 5.50 -0.14
C LEU A 9 -0.33 6.15 -1.07
N HIS A 10 0.15 7.07 -1.89
CA HIS A 10 -0.61 7.68 -2.96
C HIS A 10 -0.17 7.07 -4.29
N VAL A 11 -1.12 6.55 -5.04
CA VAL A 11 -0.85 5.83 -6.30
C VAL A 11 -1.73 6.37 -7.41
N ARG A 12 -1.20 6.26 -8.63
CA ARG A 12 -1.97 6.40 -9.86
C ARG A 12 -2.14 5.00 -10.45
N VAL A 13 -3.34 4.69 -10.91
CA VAL A 13 -3.67 3.36 -11.47
C VAL A 13 -4.06 3.52 -12.92
N MET A 14 -3.69 2.56 -13.75
CA MET A 14 -4.08 2.59 -15.17
C MET A 14 -5.56 2.21 -15.31
N TYR A 15 -6.25 2.81 -16.27
CA TYR A 15 -7.59 2.39 -16.67
C TYR A 15 -7.60 0.92 -17.12
N GLY A 16 -8.70 0.21 -16.82
CA GLY A 16 -8.87 -1.19 -17.21
C GLY A 16 -8.23 -2.22 -16.26
N VAL A 17 -7.63 -1.80 -15.14
CA VAL A 17 -7.14 -2.73 -14.10
C VAL A 17 -8.19 -3.03 -13.04
N ASN A 18 -8.14 -4.22 -12.45
CA ASN A 18 -8.94 -4.56 -11.27
C ASN A 18 -8.38 -3.83 -10.04
N MET A 19 -8.87 -2.62 -9.79
CA MET A 19 -8.38 -1.76 -8.71
C MET A 19 -8.39 -2.45 -7.34
N PRO A 20 -9.49 -3.07 -6.85
CA PRO A 20 -9.48 -3.77 -5.57
C PRO A 20 -8.36 -4.80 -5.45
N ALA A 21 -8.13 -5.61 -6.48
CA ALA A 21 -7.09 -6.62 -6.47
C ALA A 21 -5.68 -6.02 -6.41
N VAL A 22 -5.43 -4.96 -7.20
CA VAL A 22 -4.13 -4.25 -7.20
C VAL A 22 -3.86 -3.60 -5.85
N ILE A 23 -4.85 -2.90 -5.28
CA ILE A 23 -4.71 -2.22 -3.99
C ILE A 23 -4.48 -3.24 -2.86
N HIS A 24 -5.21 -4.36 -2.86
CA HIS A 24 -5.01 -5.43 -1.88
C HIS A 24 -3.61 -6.02 -1.98
N ALA A 25 -3.13 -6.32 -3.19
CA ALA A 25 -1.77 -6.81 -3.41
C ALA A 25 -0.71 -5.79 -2.95
N LEU A 26 -0.95 -4.49 -3.16
CA LEU A 26 -0.06 -3.42 -2.73
C LEU A 26 0.05 -3.35 -1.21
N MET A 27 -1.10 -3.36 -0.51
CA MET A 27 -1.15 -3.32 0.96
C MET A 27 -0.33 -4.48 1.55
N HIS A 28 -0.58 -5.71 1.09
CA HIS A 28 0.14 -6.90 1.56
C HIS A 28 1.65 -6.83 1.27
N LYS A 29 2.03 -6.46 0.03
CA LYS A 29 3.44 -6.43 -0.36
C LYS A 29 4.23 -5.40 0.43
N VAL A 30 3.66 -4.21 0.65
CA VAL A 30 4.29 -3.11 1.39
C VAL A 30 4.42 -3.48 2.87
N GLU A 31 3.34 -3.96 3.49
CA GLU A 31 3.36 -4.41 4.89
C GLU A 31 4.46 -5.45 5.11
N PHE A 32 4.46 -6.51 4.30
CA PHE A 32 5.44 -7.59 4.40
C PHE A 32 6.87 -7.07 4.21
N THR A 33 7.12 -6.31 3.14
CA THR A 33 8.47 -5.87 2.78
C THR A 33 9.05 -4.91 3.82
N VAL A 34 8.24 -3.95 4.31
CA VAL A 34 8.71 -2.96 5.29
C VAL A 34 8.93 -3.61 6.65
N GLN A 35 8.03 -4.49 7.08
CA GLN A 35 8.18 -5.20 8.35
C GLN A 35 9.43 -6.08 8.34
N GLU A 36 9.73 -6.77 7.23
CA GLU A 36 10.95 -7.57 7.09
C GLU A 36 12.23 -6.72 7.09
N ALA A 37 12.21 -5.55 6.45
CA ALA A 37 13.38 -4.67 6.35
C ALA A 37 13.69 -3.95 7.67
N VAL A 38 12.66 -3.44 8.35
CA VAL A 38 12.82 -2.55 9.51
C VAL A 38 12.74 -3.30 10.84
N ARG A 39 12.21 -4.55 10.84
CA ARG A 39 11.95 -5.36 12.04
C ARG A 39 11.07 -4.64 13.07
N ILE A 40 10.24 -3.71 12.61
CA ILE A 40 9.22 -3.00 13.38
C ILE A 40 7.85 -3.37 12.81
N PRO A 41 6.86 -3.71 13.66
CA PRO A 41 5.52 -4.05 13.20
C PRO A 41 4.84 -2.90 12.47
N VAL A 42 4.19 -3.20 11.35
CA VAL A 42 3.35 -2.26 10.61
C VAL A 42 1.92 -2.43 11.12
N SER A 43 1.32 -1.38 11.68
CA SER A 43 -0.04 -1.43 12.23
C SER A 43 -1.10 -1.18 11.17
N ARG A 44 -0.77 -0.41 10.12
CA ARG A 44 -1.71 -0.06 9.05
C ARG A 44 -1.00 0.39 7.78
N VAL A 45 -1.53 -0.08 6.64
CA VAL A 45 -1.22 0.47 5.31
C VAL A 45 -2.49 1.10 4.74
N ARG A 46 -2.42 2.37 4.38
CA ARG A 46 -3.46 3.08 3.64
C ARG A 46 -2.99 3.33 2.22
N VAL A 47 -3.82 3.00 1.25
CA VAL A 47 -3.56 3.32 -0.15
C VAL A 47 -4.65 4.24 -0.65
N PHE A 48 -4.23 5.37 -1.20
CA PHE A 48 -5.06 6.40 -1.80
C PHE A 48 -4.82 6.37 -3.30
N VAL A 49 -5.91 6.27 -4.06
CA VAL A 49 -5.87 6.40 -5.51
C VAL A 49 -6.13 7.86 -5.84
N ASP A 50 -5.11 8.54 -6.34
CA ASP A 50 -5.21 9.97 -6.67
C ASP A 50 -5.76 10.18 -8.07
N GLU A 51 -5.40 9.29 -9.00
CA GLU A 51 -5.74 9.43 -10.42
C GLU A 51 -5.86 8.05 -11.07
N VAL A 52 -6.82 7.93 -12.00
CA VAL A 52 -6.88 6.82 -12.95
C VAL A 52 -6.38 7.34 -14.31
N VAL A 53 -5.27 6.79 -14.78
CA VAL A 53 -4.59 7.22 -16.00
C VAL A 53 -5.15 6.43 -17.19
N GLU A 54 -5.73 7.13 -18.15
CA GLU A 54 -6.10 6.57 -19.45
C GLU A 54 -4.89 6.60 -20.40
N PRO A 55 -4.71 5.58 -21.27
CA PRO A 55 -3.59 5.51 -22.20
C PRO A 55 -3.63 6.56 -23.31
#